data_AF-A0AAJ4XXM3-F1
#
_entry.id   AF-A0AAJ4XXM3-F1
#
_cell.length_a   1.000
_cell.length_b   1.000
_cell.length_c   1.000
_cell.angle_alpha   90.00
_cell.angle_beta   90.00
_cell.angle_gamma   90.00
#
_symmetry.space_group_name_H-M   'P 1'
#
loop_
_entity.id
_entity.type
_entity.pdbx_description
1 polymer ?
#
loop_
_entity_poly.entity_id
_entity_poly.type
_entity_poly.pdbx_seq_one_letter_code
_entity_poly.pdbx_strand_id
1 'polypeptide(L)'
;MGQSTNGILVYGYDLAGGDAEWKVREVGEYGELRLDWLDVEENDFESAAEKRLMASVGFTETDYMVDGFFDREREAEARLGVEFKSYCSGEYPMYTLAAKGSVLTAYRGDCKHVDFTVSPEWDDKLRDALAVLGMTPTQEQAQWLLCSWWG
;
A
#
# COMPACT_ATOMS: atom_id res chain seq x y z
N MET A 1 5.51 18.48 22.49
CA MET A 1 5.97 17.13 22.10
C MET A 1 6.59 17.26 20.72
N GLY A 2 7.79 16.75 20.50
CA GLY A 2 8.49 16.94 19.23
C GLY A 2 7.99 15.93 18.19
N GLN A 3 7.42 16.43 17.09
CA GLN A 3 7.08 15.60 15.93
C GLN A 3 8.37 15.00 15.35
N SER A 4 8.32 13.72 14.97
CA SER A 4 9.48 13.02 14.41
C SER A 4 9.20 12.63 12.97
N THR A 5 10.23 12.75 12.13
CA THR A 5 10.15 12.33 10.73
C THR A 5 10.86 10.99 10.58
N ASN A 6 10.16 10.02 10.00
CA ASN A 6 10.72 8.73 9.64
C ASN A 6 10.94 8.70 8.13
N GLY A 7 12.07 8.13 7.70
CA GLY A 7 12.30 7.79 6.29
C GLY A 7 11.73 6.40 6.03
N ILE A 8 10.93 6.25 4.98
CA ILE A 8 10.36 4.98 4.54
C ILE A 8 10.85 4.73 3.12
N LEU A 9 11.59 3.65 2.90
CA LEU A 9 12.00 3.20 1.58
C LEU A 9 11.16 1.98 1.20
N VAL A 10 10.58 1.99 0.00
CA VAL A 10 9.78 0.88 -0.53
C VAL A 10 10.11 0.61 -1.99
N TYR A 11 9.90 -0.61 -2.47
CA TYR A 11 9.87 -0.90 -3.90
C TYR A 11 8.42 -1.08 -4.35
N GLY A 12 7.94 -0.23 -5.26
CA GLY A 12 6.54 -0.27 -5.67
C GLY A 12 6.06 0.93 -6.45
N TYR A 13 4.78 1.25 -6.28
CA TYR A 13 4.08 2.36 -6.93
C TYR A 13 3.67 3.43 -5.92
N ASP A 14 3.93 4.68 -6.27
CA ASP A 14 3.36 5.83 -5.58
C ASP A 14 1.96 6.07 -6.14
N LEU A 15 0.95 5.86 -5.30
CA LEU A 15 -0.46 6.09 -5.64
C LEU A 15 -0.94 7.47 -5.17
N ALA A 16 -0.17 8.13 -4.30
CA ALA A 16 -0.57 9.32 -3.55
C ALA A 16 -1.98 9.15 -2.95
N GLY A 17 -2.88 10.09 -3.17
CA GLY A 17 -4.25 10.03 -2.66
C GLY A 17 -4.45 10.76 -1.33
N GLY A 18 -5.64 10.60 -0.76
CA GLY A 18 -6.12 11.44 0.33
C GLY A 18 -6.37 12.86 -0.17
N ASP A 19 -5.70 13.84 0.44
CA ASP A 19 -5.77 15.26 0.07
C ASP A 19 -4.82 15.64 -1.07
N ALA A 20 -3.96 14.70 -1.52
CA ALA A 20 -3.11 14.87 -2.69
C ALA A 20 -3.75 14.27 -3.95
N GLU A 21 -3.34 14.77 -5.11
CA GLU A 21 -3.76 14.24 -6.40
C GLU A 21 -3.37 12.75 -6.52
N TRP A 22 -4.36 11.90 -6.80
CA TRP A 22 -4.15 10.48 -7.05
C TRP A 22 -3.26 10.26 -8.28
N LYS A 23 -2.27 9.38 -8.14
CA LYS A 23 -1.31 9.05 -9.21
C LYS A 23 -1.73 7.81 -10.00
N VAL A 24 -3.02 7.71 -10.30
CA VAL A 24 -3.61 6.66 -11.14
C VAL A 24 -4.48 7.26 -12.23
N ARG A 25 -4.86 6.46 -13.23
CA ARG A 25 -5.69 6.94 -14.35
C ARG A 25 -7.17 6.96 -14.03
N GLU A 26 -7.60 6.18 -13.05
CA GLU A 26 -8.99 6.00 -12.65
C GLU A 26 -9.45 7.14 -11.74
N VAL A 27 -9.30 8.37 -12.22
CA VAL A 27 -9.69 9.61 -11.55
C VAL A 27 -10.81 10.32 -12.33
N GLY A 28 -11.70 10.98 -11.61
CA GLY A 28 -12.76 11.80 -12.18
C GLY A 28 -12.28 13.17 -12.66
N GLU A 29 -13.22 14.01 -13.08
CA GLU A 29 -12.94 15.36 -13.59
C GLU A 29 -12.27 16.26 -12.53
N TYR A 30 -12.54 16.00 -11.25
CA TYR A 30 -12.02 16.78 -10.14
C TYR A 30 -10.85 16.08 -9.41
N GLY A 31 -10.28 15.03 -10.01
CA GLY A 31 -9.15 14.28 -9.43
C GLY A 31 -9.55 13.26 -8.35
N GLU A 32 -10.86 13.05 -8.13
CA GLU A 32 -11.35 12.06 -7.19
C GLU A 32 -11.18 10.64 -7.73
N LEU A 33 -10.76 9.70 -6.87
CA LEU A 33 -10.60 8.30 -7.26
C LEU A 33 -11.95 7.67 -7.62
N ARG A 34 -12.04 7.02 -8.79
CA ARG A 34 -13.26 6.38 -9.30
C ARG A 34 -13.02 4.92 -9.62
N LEU A 35 -13.32 4.06 -8.64
CA LEU A 35 -13.26 2.61 -8.77
C LEU A 35 -14.66 2.03 -8.53
N ASP A 36 -15.05 1.02 -9.30
CA ASP A 36 -16.39 0.41 -9.25
C ASP A 36 -16.72 -0.27 -7.91
N TRP A 37 -15.69 -0.60 -7.14
CA TRP A 37 -15.78 -1.27 -5.85
C TRP A 37 -15.59 -0.34 -4.65
N LEU A 38 -15.16 0.90 -4.86
CA LEU A 38 -14.86 1.83 -3.79
C LEU A 38 -15.99 2.83 -3.62
N ASP A 39 -16.64 2.77 -2.46
CA ASP A 39 -17.47 3.86 -1.97
C ASP A 39 -16.66 4.70 -0.99
N VAL A 40 -16.23 5.88 -1.43
CA VAL A 40 -15.38 6.81 -0.67
C VAL A 40 -16.13 7.54 0.44
N GLU A 41 -17.47 7.55 0.43
CA GLU A 41 -18.27 8.14 1.50
C GLU A 41 -18.41 7.17 2.68
N GLU A 42 -18.43 5.87 2.39
CA GLU A 42 -18.64 4.82 3.38
C GLU A 42 -17.33 4.18 3.87
N ASN A 43 -16.26 4.18 3.07
CA ASN A 43 -15.06 3.42 3.35
C ASN A 43 -13.77 4.22 3.19
N ASP A 44 -12.85 4.02 4.13
CA ASP A 44 -11.45 4.37 3.94
C ASP A 44 -10.83 3.53 2.80
N PHE A 45 -10.05 4.19 1.94
CA PHE A 45 -9.47 3.55 0.75
C PHE A 45 -8.55 2.39 1.11
N GLU A 46 -7.62 2.57 2.06
CA GLU A 46 -6.62 1.56 2.43
C GLU A 46 -7.34 0.29 2.93
N SER A 47 -8.28 0.47 3.85
CA SER A 47 -9.07 -0.62 4.41
C SER A 47 -9.90 -1.38 3.35
N ALA A 48 -10.54 -0.67 2.42
CA ALA A 48 -11.32 -1.27 1.35
C ALA A 48 -10.43 -2.00 0.32
N ALA A 49 -9.29 -1.42 -0.03
CA ALA A 49 -8.31 -2.00 -0.93
C ALA A 49 -7.70 -3.28 -0.35
N GLU A 50 -7.28 -3.26 0.92
CA GLU A 50 -6.74 -4.43 1.62
C GLU A 50 -7.75 -5.58 1.65
N LYS A 51 -9.00 -5.29 2.01
CA LYS A 51 -10.07 -6.31 2.00
C LYS A 51 -10.26 -6.94 0.62
N ARG A 52 -10.22 -6.14 -0.45
CA ARG A 52 -10.35 -6.61 -1.82
C ARG A 52 -9.16 -7.49 -2.24
N LEU A 53 -7.94 -7.07 -1.90
CA LEU A 53 -6.73 -7.85 -2.15
C LEU A 53 -6.74 -9.19 -1.38
N MET A 54 -7.11 -9.18 -0.11
CA MET A 54 -7.21 -10.40 0.71
C MET A 54 -8.26 -11.37 0.16
N ALA A 55 -9.40 -10.86 -0.29
CA ALA A 55 -10.42 -11.68 -0.94
C ALA A 55 -9.89 -12.34 -2.24
N SER A 56 -9.02 -11.67 -3.01
CA SER A 56 -8.43 -12.23 -4.23
C SER A 56 -7.54 -13.46 -3.99
N VAL A 57 -6.96 -13.58 -2.78
CA VAL A 57 -6.19 -14.76 -2.33
C VAL A 57 -7.02 -15.73 -1.50
N GLY A 58 -8.35 -15.56 -1.49
CA GLY A 58 -9.32 -16.44 -0.84
C GLY A 58 -9.48 -16.22 0.67
N PHE A 59 -9.01 -15.10 1.21
CA PHE A 59 -9.20 -14.75 2.62
C PHE A 59 -10.32 -13.74 2.78
N THR A 60 -11.44 -14.18 3.36
CA THR A 60 -12.64 -13.36 3.58
C THR A 60 -13.16 -13.45 5.01
N GLU A 61 -12.37 -14.04 5.92
CA GLU A 61 -12.74 -14.17 7.33
C GLU A 61 -12.77 -12.79 7.99
N THR A 62 -13.73 -12.56 8.89
CA THR A 62 -13.88 -11.28 9.61
C THR A 62 -13.93 -11.46 11.13
N ASP A 63 -14.10 -12.70 11.61
CA ASP A 63 -14.18 -13.00 13.04
C ASP A 63 -12.79 -13.35 13.57
N TYR A 64 -12.11 -12.36 14.15
CA TYR A 64 -10.78 -12.51 14.71
C TYR A 64 -10.74 -13.35 16.01
N MET A 65 -11.90 -13.70 16.57
CA MET A 65 -11.98 -14.55 17.77
C MET A 65 -11.90 -16.05 17.44
N VAL A 66 -11.92 -16.42 16.16
CA VAL A 66 -11.77 -17.81 15.72
C VAL A 66 -10.32 -18.26 15.88
N ASP A 67 -10.12 -19.44 16.47
CA ASP A 67 -8.79 -20.03 16.64
C ASP A 67 -8.01 -20.10 15.32
N GLY A 68 -6.76 -19.65 15.36
CA GLY A 68 -5.85 -19.64 14.21
C GLY A 68 -6.16 -18.57 13.14
N PHE A 69 -7.07 -17.64 13.39
CA PHE A 69 -7.39 -16.53 12.47
C PHE A 69 -6.12 -15.80 11.99
N PHE A 70 -5.29 -15.32 12.92
CA PHE A 70 -4.09 -14.54 12.60
C PHE A 70 -3.02 -15.34 11.83
N ASP A 71 -2.96 -16.66 12.02
CA ASP A 71 -2.04 -17.50 11.25
C ASP A 71 -2.51 -17.61 9.78
N ARG A 72 -3.81 -17.84 9.56
CA ARG A 72 -4.42 -17.88 8.22
C ARG A 72 -4.36 -16.52 7.52
N GLU A 73 -4.57 -15.44 8.26
CA GLU A 73 -4.41 -14.07 7.78
C GLU A 73 -2.97 -13.84 7.31
N ARG A 74 -1.98 -14.14 8.14
CA ARG A 74 -0.56 -14.00 7.77
C ARG A 74 -0.18 -14.86 6.55
N GLU A 75 -0.69 -16.08 6.45
CA GLU A 75 -0.50 -16.93 5.28
C GLU A 75 -1.13 -16.34 4.02
N ALA A 76 -2.32 -15.73 4.14
CA ALA A 76 -2.96 -15.03 3.03
C ALA A 76 -2.17 -13.79 2.60
N GLU A 77 -1.74 -12.95 3.54
CA GLU A 77 -0.90 -11.79 3.22
C GLU A 77 0.45 -12.20 2.61
N ALA A 78 1.05 -13.32 3.06
CA ALA A 78 2.28 -13.84 2.48
C ALA A 78 2.08 -14.29 1.01
N ARG A 79 0.92 -14.88 0.69
CA ARG A 79 0.57 -15.24 -0.69
C ARG A 79 0.31 -14.02 -1.57
N LEU A 80 -0.29 -12.98 -0.99
CA LEU A 80 -0.56 -11.71 -1.66
C LEU A 80 0.74 -11.02 -2.09
N GLY A 81 1.74 -10.96 -1.20
CA GLY A 81 3.09 -10.49 -1.54
C GLY A 81 3.20 -8.98 -1.78
N VAL A 82 2.17 -8.21 -1.46
CA VAL A 82 2.16 -6.74 -1.46
C VAL A 82 1.59 -6.21 -0.15
N GLU A 83 1.87 -4.95 0.16
CA GLU A 83 1.32 -4.23 1.31
C GLU A 83 1.17 -2.74 0.99
N PHE A 84 0.18 -2.07 1.59
CA PHE A 84 0.11 -0.62 1.56
C PHE A 84 1.06 -0.01 2.60
N LYS A 85 1.62 1.15 2.26
CA LYS A 85 2.24 2.05 3.24
C LYS A 85 1.71 3.45 3.05
N SER A 86 1.15 3.97 4.13
CA SER A 86 0.87 5.38 4.26
C SER A 86 2.16 6.17 4.53
N TYR A 87 2.28 7.32 3.86
CA TYR A 87 3.34 8.30 4.05
C TYR A 87 2.74 9.71 4.17
N CYS A 88 3.59 10.72 4.37
CA CYS A 88 3.25 12.11 4.68
C CYS A 88 2.82 12.33 6.12
N SER A 89 1.59 11.98 6.50
CA SER A 89 1.09 12.18 7.86
C SER A 89 -0.13 11.33 8.13
N GLY A 90 -0.47 11.13 9.40
CA GLY A 90 -1.71 10.43 9.78
C GLY A 90 -2.99 11.23 9.49
N GLU A 91 -2.90 12.56 9.44
CA GLU A 91 -4.05 13.43 9.14
C GLU A 91 -4.29 13.54 7.62
N TYR A 92 -3.23 13.39 6.82
CA TYR A 92 -3.24 13.48 5.36
C TYR A 92 -2.42 12.34 4.77
N PRO A 93 -2.91 11.08 4.85
CA PRO A 93 -2.17 9.94 4.36
C PRO A 93 -2.12 9.96 2.83
N MET A 94 -0.92 9.76 2.30
CA MET A 94 -0.70 9.36 0.91
C MET A 94 -0.27 7.90 0.89
N TYR A 95 -0.57 7.18 -0.18
CA TYR A 95 -0.39 5.73 -0.22
C TYR A 95 0.67 5.30 -1.23
N THR A 96 1.44 4.30 -0.83
CA THR A 96 2.25 3.49 -1.74
C THR A 96 1.72 2.06 -1.73
N LEU A 97 1.72 1.41 -2.89
CA LEU A 97 1.58 -0.03 -2.99
C LEU A 97 2.98 -0.62 -3.11
N ALA A 98 3.44 -1.31 -2.08
CA ALA A 98 4.79 -1.82 -1.96
C ALA A 98 4.82 -3.35 -2.11
N ALA A 99 5.90 -3.86 -2.68
CA ALA A 99 6.18 -5.29 -2.63
C ALA A 99 6.52 -5.70 -1.19
N LYS A 100 5.86 -6.74 -0.66
CA LYS A 100 6.06 -7.18 0.72
C LYS A 100 7.50 -7.63 0.92
N GLY A 101 8.13 -7.12 1.98
CA GLY A 101 9.55 -7.37 2.28
C GLY A 101 10.53 -6.36 1.65
N SER A 102 10.07 -5.43 0.81
CA SER A 102 10.88 -4.30 0.32
C SER A 102 10.87 -3.08 1.26
N VAL A 103 9.95 -3.04 2.22
CA VAL A 103 9.73 -1.87 3.09
C VAL A 103 10.81 -1.77 4.17
N LEU A 104 11.50 -0.62 4.22
CA LEU A 104 12.50 -0.29 5.22
C LEU A 104 12.18 1.06 5.86
N THR A 105 12.07 1.10 7.19
CA THR A 105 11.88 2.35 7.94
C THR A 105 13.14 2.71 8.72
N ALA A 106 13.63 3.93 8.50
CA ALA A 106 14.68 4.57 9.28
C ALA A 106 14.05 5.62 10.21
N TYR A 107 14.18 5.40 11.51
CA TYR A 107 13.72 6.35 12.52
C TYR A 107 14.70 7.52 12.66
N ARG A 108 14.24 8.61 13.26
CA ARG A 108 15.06 9.79 13.48
C ARG A 108 16.35 9.46 14.25
N GLY A 109 17.49 9.76 13.65
CA GLY A 109 18.82 9.53 14.24
C GLY A 109 19.38 8.14 13.95
N ASP A 110 18.61 7.26 13.31
CA ASP A 110 19.06 5.95 12.88
C ASP A 110 19.48 5.93 11.42
N CYS A 111 20.45 5.07 11.11
CA CYS A 111 20.83 4.72 9.75
C CYS A 111 20.43 3.27 9.47
N LYS A 112 19.91 3.02 8.28
CA LYS A 112 19.64 1.66 7.78
C LYS A 112 20.55 1.38 6.58
N HIS A 113 21.14 0.19 6.55
CA HIS A 113 21.75 -0.32 5.33
C HIS A 113 20.64 -0.69 4.36
N VAL A 114 20.82 -0.36 3.09
CA VAL A 114 19.85 -0.62 2.04
C VAL A 114 20.49 -1.53 1.00
N ASP A 115 19.82 -2.64 0.74
CA ASP A 115 20.06 -3.47 -0.44
C ASP A 115 19.00 -3.10 -1.49
N PHE A 116 19.46 -2.62 -2.65
CA PHE A 116 18.57 -2.22 -3.75
C PHE A 116 18.25 -3.38 -4.70
N THR A 117 18.66 -4.61 -4.37
CA THR A 117 18.32 -5.80 -5.14
C THR A 117 16.80 -5.96 -5.21
N VAL A 118 16.30 -6.11 -6.43
CA VAL A 118 14.87 -6.30 -6.71
C VAL A 118 14.61 -7.79 -6.89
N SER A 119 13.65 -8.34 -6.15
CA SER A 119 13.20 -9.71 -6.39
C SER A 119 12.44 -9.78 -7.72
N PRO A 120 12.71 -10.77 -8.58
CA PRO A 120 12.04 -10.89 -9.88
C PRO A 120 10.52 -11.10 -9.77
N GLU A 121 10.02 -11.55 -8.61
CA GLU A 121 8.57 -11.77 -8.40
C GLU A 121 7.80 -10.50 -7.99
N TRP A 122 8.49 -9.45 -7.55
CA TRP A 122 7.85 -8.26 -7.01
C TRP A 122 7.00 -7.53 -8.05
N ASP A 123 7.52 -7.38 -9.27
CA ASP A 123 6.79 -6.71 -10.36
C ASP A 123 5.50 -7.44 -10.72
N ASP A 124 5.54 -8.78 -10.74
CA ASP A 124 4.37 -9.59 -11.04
C ASP A 124 3.32 -9.48 -9.92
N LYS A 125 3.74 -9.53 -8.65
CA LYS A 125 2.83 -9.35 -7.50
C LYS A 125 2.18 -7.97 -7.47
N LEU A 126 2.95 -6.92 -7.75
CA LEU A 126 2.44 -5.56 -7.83
C LEU A 126 1.45 -5.41 -8.99
N ARG A 127 1.75 -5.99 -10.16
CA ARG A 127 0.86 -5.95 -11.33
C ARG A 127 -0.45 -6.70 -11.07
N ASP A 128 -0.37 -7.88 -10.45
CA ASP A 128 -1.55 -8.66 -10.08
C ASP A 128 -2.43 -7.90 -9.08
N ALA A 129 -1.82 -7.27 -8.06
CA ALA A 129 -2.54 -6.45 -7.09
C ALA A 129 -3.23 -5.24 -7.75
N LEU A 130 -2.54 -4.53 -8.64
CA LEU A 130 -3.13 -3.42 -9.41
C LEU A 130 -4.29 -3.88 -10.29
N ALA A 131 -4.17 -5.05 -10.93
CA ALA A 131 -5.24 -5.63 -11.72
C ALA A 131 -6.47 -5.99 -10.86
N VAL A 132 -6.26 -6.54 -9.66
CA VAL A 132 -7.35 -6.82 -8.70
C VAL A 132 -8.03 -5.52 -8.27
N LEU A 133 -7.25 -4.47 -7.98
CA LEU A 133 -7.75 -3.16 -7.59
C LEU A 133 -8.36 -2.38 -8.76
N GLY A 134 -8.14 -2.79 -10.00
CA GLY A 134 -8.57 -2.03 -11.17
C GLY A 134 -7.87 -0.67 -11.28
N MET A 135 -6.62 -0.57 -10.83
CA MET A 135 -5.86 0.69 -10.80
C MET A 135 -4.72 0.66 -11.81
N THR A 136 -4.52 1.76 -12.51
CA THR A 136 -3.43 1.96 -13.47
C THR A 136 -2.57 3.15 -13.02
N PRO A 137 -1.43 2.91 -12.35
CA PRO A 137 -0.53 3.99 -11.94
C PRO A 137 -0.04 4.82 -13.14
N THR A 138 0.17 6.12 -12.91
CA THR A 138 0.80 7.01 -13.90
C THR A 138 2.30 6.79 -14.00
N GLN A 139 2.91 6.25 -12.94
CA GLN A 139 4.27 5.73 -12.93
C GLN A 139 4.40 4.53 -13.87
N GLU A 140 5.37 4.57 -14.80
CA GLU A 140 5.52 3.59 -15.88
C GLU A 140 5.82 2.16 -15.38
N GLN A 141 6.63 2.04 -14.33
CA GLN A 141 7.07 0.75 -13.76
C GLN A 141 7.32 0.89 -12.26
N ALA A 142 7.27 -0.19 -11.50
CA ALA A 142 7.65 -0.18 -10.10
C ALA A 142 9.12 0.27 -9.92
N GLN A 143 9.39 1.02 -8.85
CA GLN A 143 10.72 1.54 -8.56
C GLN A 143 10.93 1.71 -7.06
N TRP A 144 12.17 1.94 -6.65
CA TRP A 144 12.48 2.34 -5.29
C TRP A 144 11.97 3.76 -5.02
N LEU A 145 11.16 3.91 -3.98
CA LEU A 145 10.53 5.16 -3.56
C LEU A 145 10.98 5.48 -2.15
N LEU A 146 11.55 6.68 -1.96
CA LEU A 146 11.86 7.22 -0.64
C LEU A 146 10.78 8.21 -0.24
N CYS A 147 10.03 7.85 0.79
CA CYS A 147 8.94 8.60 1.36
C CYS A 147 9.30 9.08 2.77
N SER A 148 8.63 10.14 3.23
CA SER A 148 8.73 10.61 4.61
C SER A 148 7.39 10.47 5.31
N TRP A 149 7.40 9.99 6.55
CA TRP A 149 6.24 10.05 7.44
C TRP A 149 6.50 11.08 8.54
N TRP A 150 5.54 11.97 8.75
CA TRP A 150 5.52 12.98 9.80
C TRP A 150 4.39 12.68 10.78
N GLY A 151 4.73 12.47 12.05
CA GLY A 151 3.79 12.15 13.14
C GLY A 151 4.47 12.10 14.49
#